data_AF-A0A969ZMD1-F1
#
_entry.id   AF-A0A969ZMD1-F1
#
_cell.length_a   1.000
_cell.length_b   1.000
_cell.length_c   1.000
_cell.angle_alpha   90.00
_cell.angle_beta   90.00
_cell.angle_gamma   90.00
#
_symmetry.space_group_name_H-M   'P 1'
#
loop_
_entity.id
_entity.type
_entity.pdbx_description
1 polymer ?
#
loop_
_entity_poly.entity_id
_entity_poly.type
_entity_poly.pdbx_seq_one_letter_code
_entity_poly.pdbx_strand_id
1 'polypeptide(L)'
;MNNNEGISLVELIIIVGIMGLLLTIIFSTTIFSYNSFSIQNEEKNINASTRDTMDYLIRQIRKSNEIQVIDNTLILDGDIYKLEDGSIFQNDLEIIQGIDELYISQKDDVIHIEIIIRDSRNRDHELSCKVNIR
;
A
#
# COMPACT_ATOMS: atom_id res chain seq x y z
N MET A 1 56.78 36.23 -16.15
CA MET A 1 56.65 35.55 -14.84
C MET A 1 55.54 34.54 -14.97
N ASN A 2 55.86 33.28 -15.29
CA ASN A 2 54.89 32.18 -15.31
C ASN A 2 55.13 31.33 -14.07
N ASN A 3 54.18 31.36 -13.13
CA ASN A 3 54.24 30.60 -11.90
C ASN A 3 53.74 29.17 -12.19
N ASN A 4 54.65 28.27 -12.55
CA ASN A 4 54.35 26.83 -12.72
C ASN A 4 54.46 26.14 -11.36
N GLU A 5 53.52 26.41 -10.46
CA GLU A 5 53.39 25.65 -9.22
C GLU A 5 52.60 24.37 -9.52
N GLY A 6 53.29 23.23 -9.51
CA GLY A 6 52.66 21.91 -9.63
C GLY A 6 52.11 21.45 -8.28
N ILE A 7 51.00 20.71 -8.31
CA ILE A 7 50.41 20.09 -7.12
C ILE A 7 51.35 19.01 -6.59
N SER A 8 51.61 19.00 -5.27
CA SER A 8 52.36 17.93 -4.62
C SER A 8 51.56 16.63 -4.63
N LEU A 9 52.25 15.50 -4.76
CA LEU A 9 51.63 14.17 -4.73
C LEU A 9 50.81 13.95 -3.45
N VAL A 10 51.27 14.50 -2.33
CA VAL A 10 50.58 14.42 -1.03
C VAL A 10 49.28 15.24 -1.04
N GLU A 11 49.30 16.44 -1.62
CA GLU A 11 48.12 17.30 -1.75
C GLU A 11 47.06 16.63 -2.64
N LEU A 12 47.49 15.99 -3.73
CA LEU A 12 46.59 15.22 -4.60
C LEU A 12 45.91 14.06 -3.85
N ILE A 13 46.65 13.30 -3.04
CA ILE A 13 46.11 12.20 -2.25
C ILE A 13 45.09 12.71 -1.22
N ILE A 14 45.38 13.84 -0.57
CA ILE A 14 44.47 14.47 0.39
C ILE A 14 43.17 14.90 -0.31
N ILE A 15 43.26 15.56 -1.46
CA ILE A 15 42.09 16.01 -2.23
C ILE A 15 41.22 14.82 -2.67
N VAL A 16 41.85 13.75 -3.18
CA VAL A 16 41.12 12.53 -3.60
C VAL A 16 40.47 11.83 -2.41
N GLY A 17 41.16 11.76 -1.26
CA GLY A 17 40.61 11.19 -0.03
C GLY A 17 39.38 11.95 0.48
N ILE A 18 39.43 13.29 0.47
CA ILE A 18 38.30 14.14 0.85
C ILE A 18 37.14 13.98 -0.14
N MET A 19 37.42 13.98 -1.45
CA MET A 19 36.40 13.75 -2.48
C MET A 19 35.73 12.38 -2.34
N GLY A 20 36.49 11.32 -2.04
CA GLY A 20 35.95 9.99 -1.80
C GLY A 20 35.00 9.94 -0.60
N LEU A 21 35.35 10.63 0.48
CA LEU A 21 34.48 10.77 1.65
C LEU A 21 33.17 11.50 1.30
N LEU A 22 33.26 12.62 0.60
CA LEU A 22 32.07 13.38 0.17
C LEU A 22 31.15 12.56 -0.72
N LEU A 23 31.71 11.86 -1.71
CA LEU A 23 30.94 10.98 -2.59
C LEU A 23 30.24 9.88 -1.80
N THR A 24 30.93 9.25 -0.85
CA THR A 24 30.34 8.19 -0.02
C THR A 24 29.13 8.69 0.76
N ILE A 25 29.22 9.87 1.37
CA ILE A 25 28.12 10.48 2.13
C ILE A 25 26.92 10.76 1.22
N ILE A 26 27.17 11.34 0.04
CA ILE A 26 26.11 11.67 -0.93
C ILE A 26 25.43 10.40 -1.43
N PHE A 27 26.19 9.41 -1.88
CA PHE A 27 25.63 8.17 -2.43
C PHE A 27 24.86 7.37 -1.38
N SER A 28 25.41 7.22 -0.18
CA SER A 28 24.75 6.49 0.92
C SER A 28 23.41 7.14 1.26
N THR A 29 23.39 8.45 1.44
CA THR A 29 22.17 9.19 1.82
C THR A 29 21.11 9.10 0.73
N THR A 30 21.53 9.27 -0.53
CA THR A 30 20.62 9.27 -1.68
C THR A 30 19.97 7.91 -1.89
N ILE A 31 20.75 6.82 -1.89
CA ILE A 31 20.23 5.45 -2.06
C ILE A 31 19.27 5.11 -0.92
N PHE A 32 19.68 5.41 0.32
CA PHE A 32 18.83 5.17 1.48
C PHE A 32 17.51 5.96 1.39
N SER A 33 17.57 7.23 0.98
CA SER A 33 16.40 8.10 0.86
C SER A 33 15.42 7.60 -0.20
N TYR A 34 15.91 7.22 -1.39
CA TYR A 34 15.06 6.67 -2.45
C TYR A 34 14.36 5.38 -2.02
N ASN A 35 15.10 4.44 -1.43
CA ASN A 35 14.52 3.17 -0.97
C ASN A 35 13.46 3.41 0.12
N SER A 36 13.78 4.27 1.08
CA SER A 36 12.85 4.62 2.16
C SER A 36 11.60 5.32 1.63
N PHE A 37 11.75 6.23 0.66
CA PHE A 37 10.61 6.92 0.05
C PHE A 37 9.71 5.96 -0.73
N SER A 38 10.31 5.05 -1.52
CA SER A 38 9.56 4.04 -2.27
C SER A 38 8.70 3.17 -1.35
N ILE A 39 9.30 2.67 -0.28
CA ILE A 39 8.63 1.83 0.72
C ILE A 39 7.50 2.59 1.42
N GLN A 40 7.75 3.83 1.85
CA GLN A 40 6.74 4.65 2.52
C GLN A 40 5.58 5.01 1.58
N ASN A 41 5.86 5.24 0.30
CA ASN A 41 4.85 5.54 -0.69
C ASN A 41 3.95 4.33 -0.97
N GLU A 42 4.53 3.14 -1.06
CA GLU A 42 3.78 1.89 -1.18
C GLU A 42 2.88 1.65 0.04
N GLU A 43 3.43 1.75 1.26
CA GLU A 43 2.66 1.58 2.49
C GLU A 43 1.51 2.60 2.61
N LYS A 44 1.75 3.85 2.20
CA LYS A 44 0.70 4.88 2.14
C LYS A 44 -0.39 4.53 1.13
N ASN A 45 -0.02 4.06 -0.05
CA ASN A 45 -0.96 3.70 -1.10
C ASN A 45 -1.82 2.51 -0.68
N ILE A 46 -1.20 1.47 -0.10
CA ILE A 46 -1.92 0.30 0.45
C ILE A 46 -2.94 0.77 1.49
N ASN A 47 -2.52 1.56 2.48
CA ASN A 47 -3.42 2.08 3.50
C ASN A 47 -4.56 2.93 2.93
N ALA A 48 -4.32 3.72 1.89
CA ALA A 48 -5.36 4.47 1.21
C ALA A 48 -6.34 3.53 0.50
N SER A 49 -5.85 2.59 -0.30
CA SER A 49 -6.66 1.61 -1.03
C SER A 49 -7.52 0.76 -0.10
N THR A 50 -6.96 0.26 1.01
CA THR A 50 -7.71 -0.55 1.99
C THR A 50 -8.84 0.27 2.62
N ARG A 51 -8.58 1.54 2.95
CA ARG A 51 -9.60 2.43 3.53
C ARG A 51 -10.68 2.80 2.52
N ASP A 52 -10.30 3.18 1.30
CA ASP A 52 -11.26 3.52 0.25
C ASP A 52 -12.17 2.33 -0.06
N THR A 53 -11.61 1.12 -0.08
CA THR A 53 -12.35 -0.13 -0.26
C THR A 53 -13.31 -0.40 0.89
N MET A 54 -12.83 -0.32 2.12
CA MET A 54 -13.65 -0.51 3.32
C MET A 54 -14.79 0.51 3.38
N ASP A 55 -14.49 1.80 3.18
CA ASP A 55 -15.50 2.87 3.16
C ASP A 55 -16.52 2.68 2.04
N TYR A 56 -16.09 2.20 0.88
CA TYR A 56 -16.98 1.84 -0.21
C TYR A 56 -17.94 0.72 0.21
N LEU A 57 -17.44 -0.41 0.71
CA LEU A 57 -18.28 -1.55 1.12
C LEU A 57 -19.23 -1.18 2.24
N ILE A 58 -18.75 -0.49 3.28
CA ILE A 58 -19.58 0.00 4.39
C ILE A 58 -20.71 0.89 3.87
N ARG A 59 -20.40 1.79 2.93
CA ARG A 59 -21.39 2.68 2.35
C ARG A 59 -22.45 1.93 1.55
N GLN A 60 -22.08 0.87 0.83
CA GLN A 60 -23.08 0.05 0.14
C GLN A 60 -23.95 -0.71 1.13
N ILE A 61 -23.35 -1.37 2.12
CA ILE A 61 -24.08 -2.08 3.19
C ILE A 61 -25.09 -1.16 3.88
N ARG A 62 -24.69 0.08 4.22
CA ARG A 62 -25.57 1.03 4.92
C ARG A 62 -26.69 1.60 4.04
N LYS A 63 -26.56 1.55 2.72
CA LYS A 63 -27.58 2.01 1.78
C LYS A 63 -28.59 0.92 1.47
N SER A 64 -28.21 -0.33 1.67
CA SER A 64 -29.02 -1.47 1.30
C SER A 64 -30.09 -1.81 2.32
N ASN A 65 -31.20 -2.31 1.82
CA ASN A 65 -32.33 -2.77 2.63
C ASN A 65 -32.23 -4.27 2.88
N GLU A 66 -31.79 -5.03 1.86
CA GLU A 66 -31.59 -6.46 1.95
C GLU A 66 -30.09 -6.78 1.90
N ILE A 67 -29.60 -7.47 2.93
CA ILE A 67 -28.19 -7.79 3.08
C ILE A 67 -28.06 -9.27 3.40
N GLN A 68 -27.26 -9.97 2.60
CA GLN A 68 -26.99 -11.39 2.77
C GLN A 68 -25.50 -11.65 2.55
N VAL A 69 -24.90 -12.51 3.39
CA VAL A 69 -23.53 -12.98 3.22
C VAL A 69 -23.55 -14.48 3.00
N ILE A 70 -23.01 -14.95 1.87
CA ILE A 70 -22.97 -16.37 1.48
C ILE A 70 -21.55 -16.68 1.01
N ASP A 71 -20.86 -17.63 1.64
CA ASP A 71 -19.53 -18.10 1.22
C ASP A 71 -18.58 -16.96 0.82
N ASN A 72 -18.41 -15.98 1.72
CA ASN A 72 -17.52 -14.84 1.52
C ASN A 72 -17.95 -13.85 0.41
N THR A 73 -19.15 -14.02 -0.12
CA THR A 73 -19.80 -13.14 -1.09
C THR A 73 -20.83 -12.29 -0.37
N LEU A 74 -20.83 -10.98 -0.64
CA LEU A 74 -21.77 -10.04 -0.08
C LEU A 74 -22.83 -9.71 -1.13
N ILE A 75 -24.10 -9.95 -0.79
CA ILE A 75 -25.25 -9.69 -1.65
C ILE A 75 -26.06 -8.55 -1.05
N LEU A 76 -26.24 -7.47 -1.80
CA LEU A 76 -26.86 -6.23 -1.36
C LEU A 76 -27.97 -5.83 -2.34
N ASP A 77 -29.23 -5.90 -1.93
CA ASP A 77 -30.40 -5.62 -2.78
C ASP A 77 -30.37 -6.34 -4.15
N GLY A 78 -29.74 -7.52 -4.21
CA GLY A 78 -29.55 -8.30 -5.44
C GLY A 78 -28.20 -8.08 -6.16
N ASP A 79 -27.44 -7.05 -5.79
CA ASP A 79 -26.07 -6.84 -6.29
C ASP A 79 -25.07 -7.77 -5.60
N ILE A 80 -24.26 -8.46 -6.38
CA ILE A 80 -23.28 -9.45 -5.91
C ILE A 80 -21.89 -8.80 -5.86
N TYR A 81 -21.31 -8.75 -4.67
CA TYR A 81 -19.95 -8.30 -4.39
C TYR A 81 -19.07 -9.50 -4.02
N LYS A 82 -18.06 -9.78 -4.85
CA LYS A 82 -17.13 -10.90 -4.68
C LYS A 82 -15.70 -10.50 -5.01
N LEU A 83 -14.73 -11.14 -4.37
CA LEU A 83 -13.31 -11.03 -4.71
C LEU A 83 -12.95 -12.11 -5.73
N GLU A 84 -12.44 -11.72 -6.90
CA GLU A 84 -11.90 -12.62 -7.92
C GLU A 84 -10.61 -12.01 -8.50
N ASP A 85 -9.57 -12.83 -8.65
CA ASP A 85 -8.27 -12.43 -9.26
C ASP A 85 -7.64 -11.14 -8.70
N GLY A 86 -7.83 -10.88 -7.40
CA GLY A 86 -7.27 -9.71 -6.73
C GLY A 86 -8.11 -8.43 -6.87
N SER A 87 -9.33 -8.55 -7.41
CA SER A 87 -10.25 -7.45 -7.63
C SER A 87 -11.64 -7.75 -7.08
N ILE A 88 -12.31 -6.72 -6.57
CA ILE A 88 -13.71 -6.81 -6.17
C ILE A 88 -14.57 -6.50 -7.38
N PHE A 89 -15.51 -7.41 -7.66
CA PHE A 89 -16.51 -7.28 -8.71
C PHE A 89 -17.89 -6.99 -8.11
N GLN A 90 -18.65 -6.11 -8.75
CA GLN A 90 -20.08 -5.90 -8.55
C GLN A 90 -20.82 -6.39 -9.80
N ASN A 91 -21.57 -7.49 -9.70
CA ASN A 91 -22.30 -8.06 -10.85
C ASN A 91 -21.43 -8.20 -12.12
N ASP A 92 -20.23 -8.75 -11.97
CA ASP A 92 -19.21 -8.92 -13.03
C ASP A 92 -18.53 -7.63 -13.53
N LEU A 93 -18.88 -6.46 -12.98
CA LEU A 93 -18.11 -5.23 -13.19
C LEU A 93 -17.02 -5.10 -12.15
N GLU A 94 -15.77 -5.01 -12.59
CA GLU A 94 -14.64 -4.72 -11.72
C GLU A 94 -14.74 -3.31 -11.15
N ILE A 95 -14.79 -3.18 -9.81
CA ILE A 95 -14.95 -1.90 -9.12
C ILE A 95 -13.71 -1.48 -8.35
N ILE A 96 -12.94 -2.43 -7.82
CA ILE A 96 -11.78 -2.18 -6.95
C ILE A 96 -10.69 -3.21 -7.26
N GLN A 97 -9.44 -2.77 -7.36
CA GLN A 97 -8.27 -3.58 -7.66
C GLN A 97 -7.28 -3.63 -6.49
N GLY A 98 -6.41 -4.64 -6.52
CA GLY A 98 -5.25 -4.71 -5.63
C GLY A 98 -5.60 -5.20 -4.23
N ILE A 99 -6.57 -6.11 -4.12
CA ILE A 99 -6.98 -6.74 -2.87
C ILE A 99 -6.48 -8.19 -2.90
N ASP A 100 -5.56 -8.56 -2.01
CA ASP A 100 -5.06 -9.95 -1.97
C ASP A 100 -6.10 -10.89 -1.35
N GLU A 101 -6.70 -10.49 -0.23
CA GLU A 101 -7.71 -11.29 0.47
C GLU A 101 -8.82 -10.39 1.03
N LEU A 102 -10.02 -10.95 1.03
CA LEU A 102 -11.23 -10.32 1.56
C LEU A 102 -11.94 -11.38 2.38
N TYR A 103 -12.27 -11.10 3.63
CA TYR A 103 -13.10 -11.96 4.47
C TYR A 103 -14.35 -11.23 4.90
N ILE A 104 -15.51 -11.80 4.58
CA ILE A 104 -16.83 -11.27 4.92
C ILE A 104 -17.58 -12.36 5.67
N SER A 105 -18.00 -12.03 6.89
CA SER A 105 -18.85 -12.91 7.69
C SER A 105 -19.96 -12.11 8.34
N GLN A 106 -21.13 -12.73 8.47
CA GLN A 106 -22.26 -12.16 9.17
C GLN A 106 -22.54 -12.97 10.42
N LYS A 107 -22.72 -12.29 11.55
CA LYS A 107 -23.18 -12.88 12.80
C LYS A 107 -24.26 -11.98 13.40
N ASP A 108 -25.46 -12.53 13.52
CA ASP A 108 -26.65 -11.79 13.95
C ASP A 108 -26.84 -10.56 13.05
N ASP A 109 -26.97 -9.37 13.66
CA ASP A 109 -27.10 -8.09 12.99
C ASP A 109 -25.75 -7.38 12.80
N VAL A 110 -24.63 -8.11 12.76
CA VAL A 110 -23.29 -7.55 12.59
C VAL A 110 -22.55 -8.23 11.46
N ILE A 111 -22.09 -7.43 10.51
CA ILE A 111 -21.22 -7.87 9.42
C ILE A 111 -19.79 -7.53 9.77
N HIS A 112 -18.92 -8.53 9.77
CA HIS A 112 -17.48 -8.39 9.87
C HIS A 112 -16.86 -8.42 8.49
N ILE A 113 -16.07 -7.40 8.16
CA ILE A 113 -15.33 -7.30 6.91
C ILE A 113 -13.87 -7.14 7.27
N GLU A 114 -13.02 -7.91 6.62
CA GLU A 114 -11.56 -7.85 6.76
C GLU A 114 -10.95 -7.85 5.38
N ILE A 115 -10.00 -6.94 5.15
CA ILE A 115 -9.31 -6.75 3.87
C ILE A 115 -7.83 -6.88 4.14
N ILE A 116 -7.13 -7.69 3.34
CA ILE A 116 -5.68 -7.86 3.40
C ILE A 116 -5.09 -7.47 2.05
N ILE A 117 -4.06 -6.62 2.09
CA ILE A 117 -3.21 -6.27 0.95
C ILE A 117 -1.76 -6.52 1.35
N ARG A 118 -0.99 -7.20 0.51
CA ARG A 118 0.42 -7.50 0.76
C ARG A 118 1.32 -6.49 0.04
N ASP A 119 2.33 -5.99 0.75
CA ASP A 119 3.33 -5.12 0.13
C ASP A 119 4.41 -5.89 -0.64
N SER A 120 5.29 -5.18 -1.33
CA SER A 120 6.44 -5.73 -2.08
C SER A 120 7.42 -6.53 -1.23
N ARG A 121 7.37 -6.39 0.10
CA ARG A 121 8.16 -7.14 1.08
C ARG A 121 7.38 -8.32 1.67
N ASN A 122 6.22 -8.63 1.08
CA ASN A 122 5.30 -9.68 1.49
C ASN A 122 4.83 -9.52 2.95
N ARG A 123 4.66 -8.27 3.40
CA ARG A 123 4.03 -7.96 4.69
C ARG A 123 2.55 -7.70 4.46
N ASP A 124 1.73 -8.29 5.32
CA ASP A 124 0.29 -8.14 5.28
C ASP A 124 -0.12 -6.81 5.94
N HIS A 125 -0.97 -6.05 5.25
CA HIS A 125 -1.65 -4.87 5.76
C HIS A 125 -3.13 -5.18 5.85
N GLU A 126 -3.60 -5.38 7.08
CA GLU A 126 -4.98 -5.78 7.38
C GLU A 126 -5.81 -4.57 7.84
N LEU A 127 -7.05 -4.49 7.37
CA LEU A 127 -8.07 -3.63 7.95
C LEU A 127 -9.35 -4.43 8.19
N SER A 128 -9.77 -4.51 9.45
CA SER A 128 -11.03 -5.13 9.84
C SER A 128 -12.03 -4.10 10.37
N CYS A 129 -13.30 -4.31 10.05
CA CYS A 129 -14.41 -3.47 10.48
C CYS A 129 -15.64 -4.30 10.81
N LYS A 130 -16.46 -3.78 11.73
CA LYS A 130 -17.77 -4.32 12.08
C LYS A 130 -18.85 -3.31 11.72
N VAL A 131 -19.84 -3.73 10.95
CA VAL A 131 -20.97 -2.93 10.52
C VAL A 131 -22.24 -3.53 11.11
N ASN A 132 -22.95 -2.76 11.93
CA ASN A 132 -24.26 -3.17 12.42
C ASN A 132 -25.31 -2.91 11.33
N ILE A 133 -26.09 -3.93 11.00
CA ILE A 133 -27.30 -3.83 10.19
C ILE A 133 -28.48 -3.56 11.13
N ARG A 134 -29.45 -2.77 10.67
CA ARG A 134 -30.59 -2.27 11.49
C ARG A 134 -31.86 -3.02 11.17
#